data_AF-A0A800JPF3-F1
#
_entry.id   AF-A0A800JPF3-F1
#
_cell.length_a   1.000
_cell.length_b   1.000
_cell.length_c   1.000
_cell.angle_alpha   90.00
_cell.angle_beta   90.00
_cell.angle_gamma   90.00
#
_symmetry.space_group_name_H-M   'P 1'
#
loop_
_entity.id
_entity.type
_entity.pdbx_description
1 polymer ?
#
loop_
_entity_poly.entity_id
_entity_poly.type
_entity_poly.pdbx_seq_one_letter_code
_entity_poly.pdbx_strand_id
1 'polypeptide(L)'
;MGIIKKILLVILLFSVCFISAQTTGDTLIVKGTSYIRHIVKPNESYNTISRKYNVSIQELKLHNKNSKLFYNQSLLIPIKLTLAERLLFKNKRTNRSVFFNSKKGKEYKKFGKNDTLNIAVLLPFYTTKNDSLLSFLSESQQTKEDIYKGSYMALNFLEGVIIATDSLNKTGMNINLFVYDTENDSNKVQQIINDGKLKNIDLIIGPVYRRNLSKVTKLYGRNQDKIIVSPLSRNTNVLKHGKNVYQIIPPFKVQIDKNSNYISKKHKNEKILILAKKEEEKYAKQYKFFFRKEKRKVKLCLFDGLNTITRDTLCKFLTNHKYIVLIPSTDRSFVTKTLTAMGTIDTNMTVFGLHNWRSFENLDIETLMKLNVHFPDPYYFDYQLPENKRFISLFKDRFHALPNKYAQVAFQQCMYFCFNKGDYKFKKYYTKGGFVNHHFPIVKYKDYTIGKVD
;
A
#
# COMPACT_ATOMS: atom_id res chain seq x y z
N MET A 1 33.70 17.82 -60.81
CA MET A 1 33.97 16.37 -60.59
C MET A 1 33.75 16.12 -59.11
N GLY A 2 32.61 15.57 -58.68
CA GLY A 2 32.35 14.12 -58.65
C GLY A 2 33.23 13.48 -57.57
N ILE A 3 32.76 12.80 -56.52
CA ILE A 3 31.60 11.91 -56.42
C ILE A 3 31.16 11.77 -54.96
N ILE A 4 29.84 11.74 -54.81
CA ILE A 4 29.02 11.36 -53.65
C ILE A 4 29.23 9.88 -53.31
N LYS A 5 29.54 9.56 -52.05
CA LYS A 5 29.23 8.25 -51.46
C LYS A 5 28.56 8.40 -50.09
N LYS A 6 27.38 7.80 -50.05
CA LYS A 6 26.39 7.71 -48.98
C LYS A 6 26.98 7.09 -47.71
N ILE A 7 26.90 7.81 -46.59
CA ILE A 7 26.68 7.20 -45.28
C ILE A 7 25.40 7.83 -44.72
N LEU A 8 24.34 7.05 -44.79
CA LEU A 8 23.03 7.32 -44.25
C LEU A 8 23.12 7.23 -42.72
N LEU A 9 23.62 8.28 -42.06
CA LEU A 9 23.45 8.41 -40.62
C LEU A 9 22.03 8.92 -40.38
N VAL A 10 21.14 7.99 -40.03
CA VAL A 10 19.83 8.27 -39.46
C VAL A 10 20.05 9.07 -38.18
N ILE A 11 20.10 10.40 -38.31
CA ILE A 11 19.89 11.32 -37.19
C ILE A 11 18.39 11.24 -36.91
N LEU A 12 17.99 10.16 -36.25
CA LEU A 12 16.78 10.19 -35.47
C LEU A 12 17.06 11.23 -34.39
N LEU A 13 16.57 12.45 -34.59
CA LEU A 13 16.40 13.42 -33.52
C LEU A 13 15.60 12.71 -32.42
N PHE A 14 16.31 12.09 -31.49
CA PHE A 14 15.81 11.79 -30.17
C PHE A 14 15.63 13.13 -29.47
N SER A 15 14.59 13.85 -29.88
CA SER A 15 13.81 14.67 -28.96
C SER A 15 13.25 13.68 -27.95
N VAL A 16 14.07 13.34 -26.95
CA VAL A 16 13.59 12.66 -25.74
C VAL A 16 12.66 13.67 -25.09
N CYS A 17 11.39 13.56 -25.45
CA CYS A 17 10.31 14.21 -24.74
C CYS A 17 10.48 13.83 -23.26
N PHE A 18 10.86 14.82 -22.45
CA PHE A 18 10.74 14.75 -21.01
C PHE A 18 9.26 14.56 -20.69
N ILE A 19 8.85 13.32 -20.47
CA ILE A 19 7.48 12.97 -20.08
C ILE A 19 7.50 12.52 -18.62
N SER A 20 6.59 13.16 -17.87
CA SER A 20 6.00 12.72 -16.61
C SER A 20 6.77 13.02 -15.31
N ALA A 21 6.61 14.26 -14.83
CA ALA A 21 6.47 14.52 -13.41
C ALA A 21 5.02 14.94 -13.09
N GLN A 22 4.05 14.06 -13.32
CA GLN A 22 2.68 14.23 -12.83
C GLN A 22 2.41 13.21 -11.73
N THR A 23 2.56 13.63 -10.47
CA THR A 23 2.08 12.87 -9.33
C THR A 23 0.55 12.93 -9.31
N THR A 24 -0.11 11.80 -9.56
CA THR A 24 -1.56 11.64 -9.83
C THR A 24 -2.45 11.68 -8.57
N GLY A 25 -2.04 12.37 -7.51
CA GLY A 25 -2.76 12.40 -6.23
C GLY A 25 -4.05 13.22 -6.25
N ASP A 26 -4.11 14.26 -7.09
CA ASP A 26 -5.09 15.34 -6.93
C ASP A 26 -5.83 15.69 -8.23
N THR A 27 -6.23 14.69 -9.04
CA THR A 27 -6.93 14.96 -10.31
C THR A 27 -8.43 15.22 -10.09
N LEU A 28 -8.91 16.41 -10.45
CA LEU A 28 -10.30 16.87 -10.39
C LEU A 28 -10.90 16.94 -11.81
N ILE A 29 -12.18 16.60 -11.99
CA ILE A 29 -12.87 16.79 -13.27
C ILE A 29 -13.90 17.91 -13.11
N VAL A 30 -13.73 19.01 -13.86
CA VAL A 30 -14.65 20.15 -13.83
C VAL A 30 -15.14 20.41 -15.26
N LYS A 31 -16.47 20.32 -15.46
CA LYS A 31 -17.13 20.53 -16.77
C LYS A 31 -16.48 19.74 -17.93
N GLY A 32 -16.18 18.45 -17.69
CA GLY A 32 -15.61 17.55 -18.71
C GLY A 32 -14.11 17.75 -19.00
N THR A 33 -13.45 18.68 -18.32
CA THR A 33 -11.99 18.88 -18.42
C THR A 33 -11.34 18.35 -17.14
N SER A 34 -10.27 17.57 -17.28
CA SER A 34 -9.49 17.04 -16.15
C SER A 34 -8.44 18.04 -15.72
N TYR A 35 -8.25 18.21 -14.41
CA TYR A 35 -7.32 19.13 -13.78
C TYR A 35 -6.51 18.42 -12.72
N ILE A 36 -5.27 18.83 -12.47
CA ILE A 36 -4.56 18.50 -11.22
C ILE A 36 -4.71 19.70 -10.29
N ARG A 37 -5.12 19.48 -9.04
CA ARG A 37 -5.07 20.51 -8.00
C ARG A 37 -3.64 20.66 -7.52
N HIS A 38 -3.09 21.85 -7.64
CA HIS A 38 -1.75 22.19 -7.16
C HIS A 38 -1.84 23.28 -6.10
N ILE A 39 -1.25 23.05 -4.93
CA ILE A 39 -1.15 24.06 -3.88
C ILE A 39 0.20 24.78 -4.02
N VAL A 40 0.15 26.10 -4.23
CA VAL A 40 1.31 26.96 -4.48
C VAL A 40 2.22 27.00 -3.25
N LYS A 41 3.47 26.56 -3.43
CA LYS A 41 4.53 26.57 -2.41
C LYS A 41 5.25 27.92 -2.34
N PRO A 42 6.04 28.21 -1.28
CA PRO A 42 6.82 29.43 -1.21
C PRO A 42 7.75 29.57 -2.43
N ASN A 43 7.84 30.77 -2.99
CA ASN A 43 8.65 31.12 -4.17
C ASN A 43 8.28 30.43 -5.50
N GLU A 44 7.13 29.75 -5.61
CA GLU A 44 6.64 29.28 -6.92
C GLU A 44 6.03 30.44 -7.73
N SER A 45 6.30 30.44 -9.04
CA SER A 45 5.73 31.37 -10.02
C SER A 45 4.98 30.61 -11.12
N TYR A 46 4.19 31.32 -11.94
CA TYR A 46 3.56 30.70 -13.10
C TYR A 46 4.58 30.01 -14.02
N ASN A 47 5.79 30.56 -14.15
CA ASN A 47 6.86 29.98 -14.97
C ASN A 47 7.37 28.65 -14.42
N THR A 48 7.50 28.52 -13.10
CA THR A 48 7.98 27.27 -12.47
C THR A 48 6.89 26.20 -12.48
N ILE A 49 5.63 26.59 -12.24
CA ILE A 49 4.47 25.69 -12.25
C ILE A 49 4.17 25.21 -13.68
N SER A 50 4.20 26.10 -14.67
CA SER A 50 4.02 25.78 -16.09
C SER A 50 5.00 24.71 -16.56
N ARG A 51 6.30 24.87 -16.24
CA ARG A 51 7.35 23.89 -16.58
C ARG A 51 7.14 22.55 -15.87
N LYS A 52 6.77 22.58 -14.59
CA LYS A 52 6.54 21.37 -13.77
C LYS A 52 5.43 20.49 -14.33
N TYR A 53 4.35 21.09 -14.83
CA TYR A 53 3.18 20.34 -15.31
C TYR A 53 3.08 20.25 -16.84
N ASN A 54 4.00 20.89 -17.57
CA ASN A 54 4.00 20.99 -19.03
C ASN A 54 2.69 21.58 -19.60
N VAL A 55 2.25 22.71 -19.03
CA VAL A 55 1.04 23.45 -19.44
C VAL A 55 1.42 24.90 -19.69
N SER A 56 0.85 25.56 -20.71
CA SER A 56 1.19 26.96 -21.00
C SER A 56 0.73 27.91 -19.89
N ILE A 57 1.46 29.01 -19.68
CA ILE A 57 1.09 30.04 -18.69
C ILE A 57 -0.27 30.66 -19.01
N GLN A 58 -0.60 30.81 -20.29
CA GLN A 58 -1.89 31.33 -20.73
C GLN A 58 -3.03 30.39 -20.34
N GLU A 59 -2.89 29.07 -20.58
CA GLU A 59 -3.88 28.07 -20.14
C GLU A 59 -4.01 28.06 -18.61
N LEU A 60 -2.90 28.12 -17.86
CA LEU A 60 -2.94 28.20 -16.40
C LEU A 60 -3.74 29.40 -15.90
N LYS A 61 -3.55 30.58 -16.49
CA LYS A 61 -4.25 31.81 -16.09
C LYS A 61 -5.73 31.79 -16.48
N LEU A 62 -6.06 31.28 -17.67
CA LEU A 62 -7.43 31.15 -18.17
C LEU A 62 -8.28 30.27 -17.25
N HIS A 63 -7.73 29.14 -16.81
CA HIS A 63 -8.43 28.20 -15.93
C HIS A 63 -8.46 28.63 -14.44
N ASN A 64 -7.75 29.69 -14.05
CA ASN A 64 -7.66 30.18 -12.66
C ASN A 64 -7.99 31.69 -12.51
N LYS A 65 -8.88 32.20 -13.40
CA LYS A 65 -9.47 33.55 -13.36
C LYS A 65 -8.44 34.71 -13.22
N ASN A 66 -7.31 34.66 -13.93
CA ASN A 66 -6.33 35.78 -14.02
C ASN A 66 -5.85 36.37 -12.68
N SER A 67 -5.65 35.55 -11.64
CA SER A 67 -5.20 36.03 -10.33
C SER A 67 -3.66 36.14 -10.21
N LYS A 68 -3.16 37.08 -9.39
CA LYS A 68 -1.76 37.05 -8.92
C LYS A 68 -1.59 35.82 -8.02
N LEU A 69 -0.45 35.11 -8.14
CA LEU A 69 -0.19 33.92 -7.30
C LEU A 69 0.13 34.31 -5.86
N PHE A 70 -0.44 33.59 -4.90
CA PHE A 70 -0.11 33.71 -3.49
C PHE A 70 0.16 32.35 -2.85
N TYR A 71 0.92 32.36 -1.76
CA TYR A 71 1.27 31.14 -1.01
C TYR A 71 0.02 30.40 -0.52
N ASN A 72 0.03 29.07 -0.65
CA ASN A 72 -1.05 28.16 -0.28
C ASN A 72 -2.33 28.30 -1.12
N GLN A 73 -2.28 29.06 -2.22
CA GLN A 73 -3.37 29.13 -3.20
C GLN A 73 -3.54 27.77 -3.90
N SER A 74 -4.79 27.38 -4.13
CA SER A 74 -5.13 26.21 -4.93
C SER A 74 -5.28 26.58 -6.41
N LEU A 75 -4.45 26.02 -7.28
CA LEU A 75 -4.53 26.16 -8.73
C LEU A 75 -5.03 24.87 -9.39
N LEU A 76 -5.88 25.03 -10.40
CA LEU A 76 -6.34 23.95 -11.27
C LEU A 76 -5.46 23.91 -12.53
N ILE A 77 -4.73 22.80 -12.71
CA ILE A 77 -3.80 22.61 -13.82
C ILE A 77 -4.46 21.69 -14.87
N PRO A 78 -4.88 22.17 -16.06
CA PRO A 78 -5.59 21.35 -17.04
C PRO A 78 -4.71 20.23 -17.61
N ILE A 79 -5.27 19.04 -17.77
CA ILE A 79 -4.61 17.86 -18.35
C ILE A 79 -5.08 17.67 -19.79
N LYS A 80 -4.15 17.69 -20.75
CA LYS A 80 -4.43 17.26 -22.13
C LYS A 80 -4.39 15.74 -22.22
N LEU A 81 -5.56 15.10 -22.23
CA LEU A 81 -5.71 13.65 -22.42
C LEU A 81 -5.15 13.21 -23.78
N THR A 82 -4.41 12.11 -23.77
CA THR A 82 -3.85 11.45 -24.97
C THR A 82 -4.94 10.84 -25.85
N LEU A 83 -4.64 10.61 -27.12
CA LEU A 83 -5.59 10.02 -28.08
C LEU A 83 -6.08 8.63 -27.63
N ALA A 84 -5.20 7.82 -27.02
CA ALA A 84 -5.55 6.53 -26.42
C ALA A 84 -6.58 6.67 -25.29
N GLU A 85 -6.46 7.70 -24.45
CA GLU A 85 -7.41 8.00 -23.39
C GLU A 85 -8.75 8.48 -23.96
N ARG A 86 -8.76 9.29 -25.03
CA ARG A 86 -9.99 9.72 -25.72
C ARG A 86 -10.74 8.55 -26.36
N LEU A 87 -10.02 7.57 -26.91
CA LEU A 87 -10.62 6.37 -27.51
C LEU A 87 -11.27 5.44 -26.46
N LEU A 88 -10.74 5.41 -25.23
CA LEU A 88 -11.35 4.67 -24.12
C LEU A 88 -12.70 5.26 -23.67
N PHE A 89 -12.89 6.57 -23.80
CA PHE A 89 -14.16 7.23 -23.46
C PHE A 89 -15.26 7.05 -24.52
N LYS A 90 -14.90 6.76 -25.78
CA LYS A 90 -15.88 6.59 -26.87
C LYS A 90 -16.63 5.26 -26.80
N ASN A 91 -16.05 4.24 -26.17
CA ASN A 91 -16.66 2.91 -26.01
C ASN A 91 -17.45 2.77 -24.69
N LYS A 92 -18.45 3.62 -24.50
CA LYS A 92 -19.54 3.40 -23.52
C LYS A 92 -20.57 2.44 -24.14
N ARG A 93 -20.48 1.16 -23.78
CA ARG A 93 -21.51 0.08 -23.80
C ARG A 93 -20.85 -1.25 -24.17
N THR A 94 -20.19 -1.88 -23.20
CA THR A 94 -20.08 -3.34 -23.18
C THR A 94 -19.98 -3.81 -21.73
N ASN A 95 -20.73 -4.85 -21.40
CA ASN A 95 -20.72 -5.54 -20.11
C ASN A 95 -19.30 -5.98 -19.76
N ARG A 96 -18.61 -5.21 -18.92
CA ARG A 96 -17.26 -5.53 -18.48
C ARG A 96 -17.31 -6.28 -17.13
N SER A 97 -17.31 -7.62 -17.15
CA SER A 97 -17.02 -8.49 -15.97
C SER A 97 -15.56 -8.95 -15.94
N VAL A 98 -14.93 -9.05 -14.76
CA VAL A 98 -13.57 -9.58 -14.66
C VAL A 98 -13.59 -11.08 -14.95
N PHE A 99 -13.09 -11.49 -16.12
CA PHE A 99 -12.97 -12.90 -16.48
C PHE A 99 -11.75 -13.50 -15.81
N PHE A 100 -11.94 -14.57 -15.05
CA PHE A 100 -10.89 -15.26 -14.31
C PHE A 100 -10.91 -16.76 -14.62
N ASN A 101 -9.82 -17.28 -15.21
CA ASN A 101 -9.64 -18.74 -15.33
C ASN A 101 -9.18 -19.33 -13.99
N SER A 102 -9.97 -20.17 -13.35
CA SER A 102 -9.57 -20.80 -12.07
C SER A 102 -8.33 -21.70 -12.27
N LYS A 103 -7.31 -21.56 -11.42
CA LYS A 103 -6.26 -22.58 -11.26
C LYS A 103 -6.47 -23.28 -9.92
N LYS A 104 -6.33 -24.62 -9.91
CA LYS A 104 -6.51 -25.48 -8.74
C LYS A 104 -5.45 -25.17 -7.67
N GLY A 105 -5.89 -24.69 -6.50
CA GLY A 105 -5.11 -24.61 -5.26
C GLY A 105 -5.87 -25.29 -4.12
N LYS A 106 -5.16 -25.79 -3.09
CA LYS A 106 -5.72 -26.61 -1.99
C LYS A 106 -6.28 -25.80 -0.80
N GLU A 107 -7.36 -26.37 -0.25
CA GLU A 107 -7.84 -26.39 1.16
C GLU A 107 -8.44 -25.14 1.82
N TYR A 108 -9.58 -24.66 1.28
CA TYR A 108 -10.73 -24.15 2.06
C TYR A 108 -12.03 -24.69 1.45
N LYS A 109 -13.15 -24.67 2.18
CA LYS A 109 -14.48 -25.07 1.66
C LYS A 109 -14.71 -24.31 0.34
N LYS A 110 -14.78 -25.04 -0.77
CA LYS A 110 -15.12 -24.45 -2.07
C LYS A 110 -16.60 -24.12 -2.00
N PHE A 111 -16.93 -22.84 -2.08
CA PHE A 111 -18.31 -22.43 -2.37
C PHE A 111 -18.64 -22.90 -3.78
N GLY A 112 -19.62 -23.78 -3.89
CA GLY A 112 -20.16 -24.23 -5.16
C GLY A 112 -20.83 -23.07 -5.91
N LYS A 113 -21.03 -23.23 -7.22
CA LYS A 113 -21.68 -22.22 -8.07
C LYS A 113 -23.12 -21.90 -7.63
N ASN A 114 -23.74 -22.78 -6.85
CA ASN A 114 -25.11 -22.64 -6.33
C ASN A 114 -25.16 -22.29 -4.84
N ASP A 115 -24.01 -22.16 -4.17
CA ASP A 115 -23.97 -21.81 -2.75
C ASP A 115 -24.16 -20.31 -2.59
N THR A 116 -24.97 -19.91 -1.61
CA THR A 116 -25.05 -18.51 -1.19
C THR A 116 -23.97 -18.24 -0.16
N LEU A 117 -23.06 -17.31 -0.46
CA LEU A 117 -21.96 -16.92 0.41
C LEU A 117 -22.35 -15.69 1.23
N ASN A 118 -22.43 -15.84 2.56
CA ASN A 118 -22.70 -14.73 3.46
C ASN A 118 -21.38 -14.13 3.97
N ILE A 119 -21.13 -12.87 3.59
CA ILE A 119 -19.90 -12.13 3.96
C ILE A 119 -20.27 -11.01 4.93
N ALA A 120 -19.64 -10.98 6.10
CA ALA A 120 -19.71 -9.83 7.00
C ALA A 120 -18.43 -9.00 6.95
N VAL A 121 -18.57 -7.68 6.80
CA VAL A 121 -17.49 -6.70 6.87
C VAL A 121 -17.69 -5.85 8.11
N LEU A 122 -16.78 -5.98 9.08
CA LEU A 122 -16.82 -5.25 10.34
C LEU A 122 -15.69 -4.21 10.33
N LEU A 123 -16.02 -2.94 10.09
CA LEU A 123 -15.03 -1.86 9.99
C LEU A 123 -15.48 -0.63 10.79
N PRO A 124 -14.56 0.26 11.17
CA PRO A 124 -14.90 1.46 11.94
C PRO A 124 -15.34 2.57 10.98
N PHE A 125 -16.61 2.55 10.59
CA PHE A 125 -17.20 3.58 9.73
C PHE A 125 -17.54 4.86 10.50
N TYR A 126 -17.69 4.80 11.83
CA TYR A 126 -17.96 5.95 12.69
C TYR A 126 -19.20 6.72 12.24
N THR A 127 -20.30 6.02 11.93
CA THR A 127 -21.54 6.65 11.42
C THR A 127 -22.02 7.73 12.37
N THR A 128 -22.05 7.44 13.69
CA THR A 128 -22.45 8.42 14.72
C THR A 128 -21.63 9.71 14.66
N LYS A 129 -20.30 9.61 14.46
CA LYS A 129 -19.44 10.80 14.37
C LYS A 129 -19.62 11.56 13.05
N ASN A 130 -19.88 10.84 11.96
CA ASN A 130 -20.16 11.47 10.67
C ASN A 130 -21.50 12.20 10.68
N ASP A 131 -22.53 11.63 11.33
CA ASP A 131 -23.83 12.27 11.47
C ASP A 131 -23.71 13.57 12.28
N SER A 132 -22.98 13.55 13.41
CA SER A 132 -22.69 14.76 14.20
C SER A 132 -21.82 15.78 13.46
N LEU A 133 -20.88 15.32 12.62
CA LEU A 133 -20.07 16.20 11.80
C LEU A 133 -20.92 16.90 10.74
N LEU A 134 -21.80 16.16 10.07
CA LEU A 134 -22.71 16.69 9.06
C LEU A 134 -23.64 17.75 9.66
N SER A 135 -24.22 17.50 10.85
CA SER A 135 -25.09 18.49 11.52
C SER A 135 -24.34 19.78 11.86
N PHE A 136 -23.09 19.68 12.33
CA PHE A 136 -22.26 20.85 12.63
C PHE A 136 -21.83 21.61 11.36
N LEU A 137 -21.52 20.91 10.27
CA LEU A 137 -21.13 21.51 9.01
C LEU A 137 -22.33 22.16 8.29
N SER A 138 -23.54 21.62 8.41
CA SER A 138 -24.74 22.28 7.86
C SER A 138 -25.02 23.65 8.49
N GLU A 139 -24.50 23.90 9.69
CA GLU A 139 -24.65 25.18 10.40
C GLU A 139 -23.51 26.18 10.09
N SER A 140 -22.39 25.73 9.51
CA SER A 140 -21.21 26.56 9.28
C SER A 140 -20.81 26.61 7.79
N GLN A 141 -20.69 27.81 7.22
CA GLN A 141 -20.31 28.02 5.80
C GLN A 141 -18.84 27.61 5.46
N GLN A 142 -18.17 26.80 6.29
CA GLN A 142 -16.78 26.38 6.06
C GLN A 142 -16.70 25.11 5.22
N THR A 143 -15.98 25.19 4.10
CA THR A 143 -15.51 24.05 3.31
C THR A 143 -14.39 23.31 4.06
N LYS A 144 -14.72 22.33 4.91
CA LYS A 144 -13.74 21.44 5.55
C LYS A 144 -14.29 20.01 5.65
N GLU A 145 -13.47 19.05 5.19
CA GLU A 145 -13.65 17.59 5.21
C GLU A 145 -15.05 17.07 5.59
N ASP A 146 -15.83 16.68 4.58
CA ASP A 146 -17.22 16.19 4.73
C ASP A 146 -17.34 14.84 5.47
N ILE A 147 -16.22 14.20 5.81
CA ILE A 147 -16.16 12.86 6.40
C ILE A 147 -15.08 12.83 7.48
N TYR A 148 -15.41 12.23 8.63
CA TYR A 148 -14.49 11.99 9.73
C TYR A 148 -13.27 11.20 9.25
N LYS A 149 -12.08 11.74 9.50
CA LYS A 149 -10.79 11.16 9.07
C LYS A 149 -10.62 9.68 9.43
N GLY A 150 -11.16 9.24 10.56
CA GLY A 150 -11.10 7.84 10.99
C GLY A 150 -11.85 6.86 10.07
N SER A 151 -12.84 7.36 9.32
CA SER A 151 -13.68 6.56 8.42
C SER A 151 -13.04 6.27 7.08
N TYR A 152 -12.06 7.07 6.62
CA TYR A 152 -11.46 6.94 5.29
C TYR A 152 -10.92 5.53 5.00
N MET A 153 -10.22 4.92 5.96
CA MET A 153 -9.71 3.56 5.81
C MET A 153 -10.85 2.55 5.62
N ALA A 154 -11.93 2.66 6.42
CA ALA A 154 -13.07 1.75 6.38
C ALA A 154 -13.86 1.89 5.08
N LEU A 155 -14.13 3.13 4.67
CA LEU A 155 -14.85 3.45 3.43
C LEU A 155 -14.08 2.95 2.21
N ASN A 156 -12.80 3.28 2.09
CA ASN A 156 -12.00 2.82 0.94
C ASN A 156 -11.85 1.29 0.93
N PHE A 157 -11.75 0.64 2.09
CA PHE A 157 -11.75 -0.81 2.15
C PHE A 157 -13.09 -1.37 1.64
N LEU A 158 -14.21 -0.82 2.08
CA LEU A 158 -15.55 -1.23 1.63
C LEU A 158 -15.74 -1.04 0.13
N GLU A 159 -15.27 0.07 -0.45
CA GLU A 159 -15.30 0.30 -1.90
C GLU A 159 -14.57 -0.81 -2.68
N GLY A 160 -13.43 -1.27 -2.17
CA GLY A 160 -12.71 -2.42 -2.72
C GLY A 160 -13.47 -3.74 -2.60
N VAL A 161 -14.13 -3.98 -1.46
CA VAL A 161 -15.03 -5.14 -1.27
C VAL A 161 -16.16 -5.11 -2.27
N ILE A 162 -16.81 -3.95 -2.44
CA ILE A 162 -17.94 -3.76 -3.35
C ILE A 162 -17.56 -4.11 -4.79
N ILE A 163 -16.42 -3.63 -5.30
CA ILE A 163 -15.97 -3.99 -6.65
C ILE A 163 -15.67 -5.49 -6.77
N ALA A 164 -15.11 -6.10 -5.71
CA ALA A 164 -14.85 -7.54 -5.71
C ALA A 164 -16.15 -8.35 -5.73
N THR A 165 -17.10 -8.07 -4.83
CA THR A 165 -18.37 -8.80 -4.76
C THR A 165 -19.17 -8.65 -6.04
N ASP A 166 -19.22 -7.46 -6.63
CA ASP A 166 -19.85 -7.24 -7.94
C ASP A 166 -19.18 -8.06 -9.05
N SER A 167 -17.84 -8.14 -9.02
CA SER A 167 -17.09 -8.94 -9.99
C SER A 167 -17.38 -10.43 -9.82
N LEU A 168 -17.48 -10.91 -8.59
CA LEU A 168 -17.77 -12.29 -8.24
C LEU A 168 -19.22 -12.67 -8.59
N ASN A 169 -20.20 -11.80 -8.33
CA ASN A 169 -21.59 -11.99 -8.70
C ASN A 169 -21.75 -12.19 -10.21
N LYS A 170 -20.98 -11.45 -11.02
CA LYS A 170 -20.96 -11.61 -12.49
C LYS A 170 -20.36 -12.95 -12.96
N THR A 171 -19.72 -13.73 -12.09
CA THR A 171 -19.27 -15.10 -12.40
C THR A 171 -20.31 -16.17 -12.05
N GLY A 172 -21.46 -15.76 -11.49
CA GLY A 172 -22.55 -16.64 -11.06
C GLY A 172 -22.55 -17.01 -9.58
N MET A 173 -21.64 -16.46 -8.76
CA MET A 173 -21.72 -16.60 -7.30
C MET A 173 -22.88 -15.77 -6.74
N ASN A 174 -23.60 -16.31 -5.76
CA ASN A 174 -24.59 -15.55 -5.00
C ASN A 174 -23.96 -15.05 -3.69
N ILE A 175 -23.79 -13.74 -3.52
CA ILE A 175 -23.13 -13.15 -2.35
C ILE A 175 -24.09 -12.22 -1.61
N ASN A 176 -24.31 -12.50 -0.33
CA ASN A 176 -24.94 -11.58 0.61
C ASN A 176 -23.87 -10.82 1.38
N LEU A 177 -23.80 -9.50 1.21
CA LEU A 177 -22.84 -8.64 1.89
C LEU A 177 -23.50 -7.92 3.07
N PHE A 178 -23.03 -8.19 4.27
CA PHE A 178 -23.45 -7.55 5.51
C PHE A 178 -22.36 -6.59 5.99
N VAL A 179 -22.69 -5.32 6.18
CA VAL A 179 -21.73 -4.30 6.61
C VAL A 179 -22.11 -3.81 7.99
N TYR A 180 -21.17 -3.88 8.94
CA TYR A 180 -21.40 -3.47 10.32
C TYR A 180 -20.37 -2.43 10.76
N ASP A 181 -20.86 -1.31 11.29
CA ASP A 181 -20.02 -0.31 11.91
C ASP A 181 -19.58 -0.73 13.31
N THR A 182 -18.26 -0.80 13.48
CA THR A 182 -17.65 -1.13 14.78
C THR A 182 -17.29 0.11 15.59
N GLU A 183 -17.18 1.29 14.97
CA GLU A 183 -16.68 2.53 15.57
C GLU A 183 -15.35 2.43 16.33
N ASN A 184 -14.58 1.36 16.10
CA ASN A 184 -13.46 0.97 16.98
C ASN A 184 -13.86 0.86 18.47
N ASP A 185 -15.13 0.58 18.74
CA ASP A 185 -15.69 0.38 20.07
C ASP A 185 -15.89 -1.12 20.35
N SER A 186 -15.37 -1.57 21.49
CA SER A 186 -15.53 -2.96 21.92
C SER A 186 -16.96 -3.29 22.33
N ASN A 187 -17.73 -2.33 22.83
CA ASN A 187 -19.12 -2.53 23.25
C ASN A 187 -20.03 -2.69 22.03
N LYS A 188 -19.89 -1.82 21.02
CA LYS A 188 -20.61 -1.96 19.74
C LYS A 188 -20.33 -3.29 19.05
N VAL A 189 -19.08 -3.77 19.08
CA VAL A 189 -18.73 -5.11 18.56
C VAL A 189 -19.35 -6.23 19.39
N GLN A 190 -19.42 -6.07 20.72
CA GLN A 190 -20.10 -7.04 21.58
C GLN A 190 -21.60 -7.08 21.28
N GLN A 191 -22.23 -5.93 21.04
CA GLN A 191 -23.63 -5.85 20.64
C GLN A 191 -23.88 -6.56 19.31
N ILE A 192 -23.06 -6.32 18.28
CA ILE A 192 -23.15 -7.04 16.99
C ILE A 192 -23.12 -8.57 17.20
N ILE A 193 -22.26 -9.05 18.11
CA ILE A 193 -22.18 -10.48 18.46
C ILE A 193 -23.45 -10.95 19.17
N ASN A 194 -23.90 -10.22 20.19
CA ASN A 194 -25.05 -10.59 21.03
C ASN A 194 -26.35 -10.60 20.21
N ASP A 195 -26.51 -9.66 19.27
CA ASP A 195 -27.63 -9.59 18.32
C ASP A 195 -27.68 -10.79 17.36
N GLY A 196 -26.68 -11.69 17.39
CA GLY A 196 -26.62 -12.86 16.52
C GLY A 196 -26.29 -12.56 15.06
N LYS A 197 -25.90 -11.32 14.72
CA LYS A 197 -25.61 -10.84 13.35
C LYS A 197 -24.49 -11.61 12.64
N LEU A 198 -23.68 -12.37 13.38
CA LEU A 198 -22.57 -13.18 12.86
C LEU A 198 -22.85 -14.70 12.87
N LYS A 199 -24.03 -15.15 13.33
CA LYS A 199 -24.37 -16.58 13.43
C LYS A 199 -24.36 -17.28 12.08
N ASN A 200 -24.94 -16.67 11.05
CA ASN A 200 -25.11 -17.25 9.72
C ASN A 200 -24.12 -16.69 8.68
N ILE A 201 -22.95 -16.22 9.13
CA ILE A 201 -21.91 -15.67 8.24
C ILE A 201 -20.84 -16.72 7.95
N ASP A 202 -20.45 -16.88 6.69
CA ASP A 202 -19.40 -17.81 6.25
C ASP A 202 -18.01 -17.14 6.28
N LEU A 203 -17.93 -15.89 5.82
CA LEU A 203 -16.69 -15.12 5.76
C LEU A 203 -16.82 -13.82 6.57
N ILE A 204 -16.01 -13.67 7.61
CA ILE A 204 -15.94 -12.47 8.44
C ILE A 204 -14.65 -11.73 8.11
N ILE A 205 -14.75 -10.53 7.53
CA ILE A 205 -13.62 -9.64 7.27
C ILE A 205 -13.59 -8.57 8.36
N GLY A 206 -12.54 -8.60 9.17
CA GLY A 206 -12.38 -7.73 10.33
C GLY A 206 -12.99 -8.31 11.62
N PRO A 207 -13.12 -7.49 12.69
CA PRO A 207 -12.68 -6.10 12.82
C PRO A 207 -11.20 -5.84 12.56
N VAL A 208 -10.83 -4.62 12.14
CA VAL A 208 -9.42 -4.27 11.86
C VAL A 208 -8.55 -4.17 13.12
N TYR A 209 -9.12 -3.73 14.24
CA TYR A 209 -8.39 -3.47 15.47
C TYR A 209 -8.36 -4.69 16.38
N ARG A 210 -7.18 -5.03 16.92
CA ARG A 210 -6.93 -6.21 17.75
C ARG A 210 -7.95 -6.41 18.87
N ARG A 211 -8.29 -5.35 19.61
CA ARG A 211 -9.21 -5.43 20.76
C ARG A 211 -10.57 -5.99 20.32
N ASN A 212 -11.08 -5.46 19.21
CA ASN A 212 -12.38 -5.81 18.66
C ASN A 212 -12.33 -7.17 17.95
N LEU A 213 -11.29 -7.40 17.16
CA LEU A 213 -11.06 -8.69 16.50
C LEU A 213 -10.91 -9.84 17.49
N SER A 214 -10.33 -9.58 18.66
CA SER A 214 -10.22 -10.57 19.73
C SER A 214 -11.59 -11.05 20.23
N LYS A 215 -12.65 -10.22 20.21
CA LYS A 215 -14.00 -10.65 20.63
C LYS A 215 -14.57 -11.64 19.63
N VAL A 216 -14.51 -11.31 18.34
CA VAL A 216 -14.99 -12.16 17.24
C VAL A 216 -14.22 -13.48 17.20
N THR A 217 -12.88 -13.42 17.24
CA THR A 217 -12.04 -14.63 17.16
C THR A 217 -12.11 -15.52 18.39
N LYS A 218 -12.37 -14.99 19.59
CA LYS A 218 -12.59 -15.83 20.78
C LYS A 218 -13.86 -16.67 20.66
N LEU A 219 -14.93 -16.10 20.11
CA LEU A 219 -16.20 -16.79 19.93
C LEU A 219 -16.19 -17.73 18.72
N TYR A 220 -15.73 -17.25 17.57
CA TYR A 220 -15.85 -17.97 16.29
C TYR A 220 -14.54 -18.59 15.80
N GLY A 221 -13.41 -18.40 16.49
CA GLY A 221 -12.08 -18.85 16.04
C GLY A 221 -11.92 -20.38 15.93
N ARG A 222 -12.86 -21.14 16.48
CA ARG A 222 -12.90 -22.60 16.44
C ARG A 222 -14.08 -23.15 15.65
N ASN A 223 -14.91 -22.27 15.09
CA ASN A 223 -16.02 -22.68 14.24
C ASN A 223 -15.48 -23.08 12.85
N GLN A 224 -15.71 -24.32 12.45
CA GLN A 224 -15.15 -24.86 11.20
C GLN A 224 -15.89 -24.38 9.95
N ASP A 225 -17.09 -23.84 10.11
CA ASP A 225 -17.93 -23.33 9.02
C ASP A 225 -17.65 -21.87 8.69
N LYS A 226 -16.76 -21.21 9.45
CA LYS A 226 -16.44 -19.79 9.29
C LYS A 226 -14.99 -19.56 8.94
N ILE A 227 -14.72 -18.56 8.13
CA ILE A 227 -13.39 -18.00 7.89
C ILE A 227 -13.36 -16.60 8.49
N ILE A 228 -12.33 -16.29 9.29
CA ILE A 228 -12.15 -14.95 9.88
C ILE A 228 -10.86 -14.35 9.32
N VAL A 229 -10.98 -13.22 8.63
CA VAL A 229 -9.84 -12.50 8.06
C VAL A 229 -9.49 -11.31 8.96
N SER A 230 -8.24 -11.24 9.38
CA SER A 230 -7.61 -10.06 9.97
C SER A 230 -7.00 -9.22 8.83
N PRO A 231 -7.72 -8.20 8.32
CA PRO A 231 -7.42 -7.62 7.02
C PRO A 231 -6.18 -6.74 7.03
N LEU A 232 -5.94 -6.01 8.13
CA LEU A 232 -4.93 -4.93 8.19
C LEU A 232 -4.03 -5.01 9.43
N SER A 233 -4.37 -5.81 10.44
CA SER A 233 -3.60 -5.92 11.68
C SER A 233 -2.39 -6.83 11.52
N ARG A 234 -1.26 -6.40 12.08
CA ARG A 234 -0.02 -7.19 12.21
C ARG A 234 0.06 -7.99 13.51
N ASN A 235 -0.85 -7.74 14.45
CA ASN A 235 -0.81 -8.38 15.75
C ASN A 235 -1.34 -9.81 15.67
N THR A 236 -0.46 -10.77 15.89
CA THR A 236 -0.76 -12.20 15.75
C THR A 236 -1.50 -12.80 16.92
N ASN A 237 -1.74 -12.09 18.03
CA ASN A 237 -2.35 -12.70 19.23
C ASN A 237 -3.74 -13.28 18.96
N VAL A 238 -4.50 -12.66 18.05
CA VAL A 238 -5.83 -13.13 17.63
C VAL A 238 -5.78 -14.52 16.97
N LEU A 239 -4.63 -14.91 16.40
CA LEU A 239 -4.44 -16.22 15.79
C LEU A 239 -4.40 -17.34 16.82
N LYS A 240 -4.19 -17.05 18.11
CA LYS A 240 -4.23 -18.08 19.16
C LYS A 240 -5.64 -18.64 19.37
N HIS A 241 -6.68 -17.90 18.99
CA HIS A 241 -8.06 -18.26 19.31
C HIS A 241 -8.59 -19.41 18.44
N GLY A 242 -8.05 -19.60 17.23
CA GLY A 242 -8.14 -20.89 16.56
C GLY A 242 -7.79 -20.88 15.07
N LYS A 243 -8.08 -22.01 14.42
CA LYS A 243 -7.49 -22.42 13.13
C LYS A 243 -8.14 -21.76 11.92
N ASN A 244 -9.31 -21.13 12.06
CA ASN A 244 -10.00 -20.48 10.95
C ASN A 244 -9.67 -18.98 10.80
N VAL A 245 -8.66 -18.49 11.52
CA VAL A 245 -8.26 -17.08 11.51
C VAL A 245 -7.08 -16.87 10.57
N TYR A 246 -7.22 -15.94 9.61
CA TYR A 246 -6.25 -15.63 8.57
C TYR A 246 -5.78 -14.19 8.67
N GLN A 247 -4.48 -13.98 8.88
CA GLN A 247 -3.89 -12.65 8.94
C GLN A 247 -3.15 -12.32 7.66
N ILE A 248 -3.53 -11.19 7.04
CA ILE A 248 -2.99 -10.75 5.75
C ILE A 248 -1.66 -10.04 5.93
N ILE A 249 -1.58 -9.13 6.90
CA ILE A 249 -0.37 -8.33 7.08
C ILE A 249 0.59 -9.08 8.01
N PRO A 250 1.78 -9.49 7.52
CA PRO A 250 2.73 -10.28 8.30
C PRO A 250 3.28 -9.47 9.48
N PRO A 251 3.53 -10.10 10.64
CA PRO A 251 4.28 -9.45 11.72
C PRO A 251 5.72 -9.18 11.27
N PHE A 252 6.41 -8.26 11.94
CA PHE A 252 7.79 -7.93 11.59
C PHE A 252 8.73 -9.13 11.65
N LYS A 253 8.46 -10.11 12.52
CA LYS A 253 9.21 -11.36 12.56
C LYS A 253 9.26 -12.04 11.18
N VAL A 254 8.12 -12.17 10.51
CA VAL A 254 8.02 -12.82 9.20
C VAL A 254 8.66 -11.96 8.10
N GLN A 255 8.61 -10.63 8.23
CA GLN A 255 9.28 -9.70 7.31
C GLN A 255 10.81 -9.79 7.42
N ILE A 256 11.33 -9.84 8.65
CA ILE A 256 12.76 -10.03 8.96
C ILE A 256 13.25 -11.37 8.42
N ASP A 257 12.47 -12.44 8.61
CA ASP A 257 12.80 -13.75 8.05
C ASP A 257 12.83 -13.71 6.51
N LYS A 258 11.89 -13.00 5.87
CA LYS A 258 11.90 -12.83 4.40
C LYS A 258 13.14 -12.07 3.92
N ASN A 259 13.46 -10.93 4.53
CA ASN A 259 14.66 -10.16 4.22
C ASN A 259 15.92 -11.01 4.40
N SER A 260 16.03 -11.72 5.53
CA SER A 260 17.18 -12.59 5.83
C SER A 260 17.37 -13.65 4.74
N ASN A 261 16.30 -14.37 4.38
CA ASN A 261 16.35 -15.38 3.31
C ASN A 261 16.75 -14.79 1.95
N TYR A 262 16.27 -13.59 1.62
CA TYR A 262 16.66 -12.91 0.38
C TYR A 262 18.14 -12.55 0.38
N ILE A 263 18.64 -11.98 1.48
CA ILE A 263 20.04 -11.61 1.67
C ILE A 263 20.95 -12.84 1.57
N SER A 264 20.59 -13.96 2.18
CA SER A 264 21.39 -15.20 2.10
C SER A 264 21.51 -15.75 0.68
N LYS A 265 20.46 -15.58 -0.12
CA LYS A 265 20.45 -16.02 -1.52
C LYS A 265 21.22 -15.09 -2.45
N LYS A 266 21.11 -13.77 -2.25
CA LYS A 266 21.60 -12.76 -3.20
C LYS A 266 22.87 -12.02 -2.76
N HIS A 267 23.20 -12.02 -1.47
CA HIS A 267 24.29 -11.28 -0.86
C HIS A 267 25.13 -12.16 0.07
N LYS A 268 25.94 -13.05 -0.52
CA LYS A 268 26.69 -14.09 0.19
C LYS A 268 27.94 -13.58 0.90
N ASN A 269 28.62 -12.59 0.31
CA ASN A 269 29.99 -12.20 0.69
C ASN A 269 30.05 -10.84 1.40
N GLU A 270 29.00 -10.04 1.28
CA GLU A 270 28.93 -8.71 1.89
C GLU A 270 28.92 -8.78 3.43
N LYS A 271 29.55 -7.78 4.06
CA LYS A 271 29.54 -7.63 5.52
C LYS A 271 28.16 -7.18 5.98
N ILE A 272 27.66 -7.75 7.08
CA ILE A 272 26.35 -7.39 7.63
C ILE A 272 26.53 -6.45 8.82
N LEU A 273 25.86 -5.30 8.74
CA LEU A 273 25.76 -4.32 9.82
C LEU A 273 24.29 -4.14 10.19
N ILE A 274 23.95 -4.30 11.45
CA ILE A 274 22.62 -3.98 11.99
C ILE A 274 22.72 -2.66 12.73
N LEU A 275 21.89 -1.69 12.34
CA LEU A 275 21.69 -0.43 13.07
C LEU A 275 20.29 -0.46 13.67
N ALA A 276 20.20 -0.47 15.00
CA ALA A 276 18.90 -0.56 15.67
C ALA A 276 18.79 0.39 16.84
N LYS A 277 17.57 0.87 17.07
CA LYS A 277 17.21 1.57 18.30
C LYS A 277 17.23 0.58 19.47
N LYS A 278 17.65 1.00 20.66
CA LYS A 278 17.77 0.12 21.84
C LYS A 278 16.45 -0.56 22.19
N GLU A 279 15.31 0.12 22.07
CA GLU A 279 13.97 -0.43 22.35
C GLU A 279 13.52 -1.46 21.30
N GLU A 280 14.17 -1.49 20.13
CA GLU A 280 13.90 -2.38 19.01
C GLU A 280 14.93 -3.50 18.87
N GLU A 281 15.82 -3.67 19.88
CA GLU A 281 16.89 -4.68 19.89
C GLU A 281 16.35 -6.10 19.64
N LYS A 282 15.12 -6.41 20.07
CA LYS A 282 14.48 -7.71 19.80
C LYS A 282 14.47 -8.10 18.32
N TYR A 283 14.31 -7.12 17.41
CA TYR A 283 14.32 -7.36 15.97
C TYR A 283 15.75 -7.52 15.43
N ALA A 284 16.70 -6.75 15.97
CA ALA A 284 18.12 -6.93 15.67
C ALA A 284 18.65 -8.31 16.10
N LYS A 285 18.25 -8.78 17.30
CA LYS A 285 18.56 -10.12 17.81
C LYS A 285 18.04 -11.22 16.88
N GLN A 286 16.88 -11.03 16.24
CA GLN A 286 16.35 -11.98 15.28
C GLN A 286 17.24 -12.08 14.02
N TYR A 287 17.65 -10.96 13.43
CA TYR A 287 18.61 -10.97 12.32
C TYR A 287 19.93 -11.64 12.72
N LYS A 288 20.48 -11.27 13.88
CA LYS A 288 21.73 -11.85 14.41
C LYS A 288 21.62 -13.36 14.59
N PHE A 289 20.49 -13.84 15.13
CA PHE A 289 20.23 -15.27 15.29
C PHE A 289 20.19 -16.01 13.95
N PHE A 290 19.51 -15.46 12.96
CA PHE A 290 19.42 -16.04 11.62
C PHE A 290 20.81 -16.18 10.99
N PHE A 291 21.58 -15.08 10.88
CA PHE A 291 22.87 -15.11 10.20
C PHE A 291 23.96 -15.87 10.98
N ARG A 292 23.85 -15.95 12.31
CA ARG A 292 24.71 -16.84 13.11
C ARG A 292 24.53 -18.30 12.72
N LYS A 293 23.30 -18.75 12.45
CA LYS A 293 23.04 -20.12 11.96
C LYS A 293 23.67 -20.38 10.59
N GLU A 294 23.77 -19.35 9.76
CA GLU A 294 24.48 -19.39 8.48
C GLU A 294 25.99 -19.18 8.60
N LYS A 295 26.55 -19.17 9.82
CA LYS A 295 27.98 -18.93 10.11
C LYS A 295 28.50 -17.59 9.55
N ARG A 296 27.62 -16.59 9.38
CA ARG A 296 28.00 -15.24 8.94
C ARG A 296 28.22 -14.30 10.13
N LYS A 297 29.33 -13.56 10.11
CA LYS A 297 29.62 -12.53 11.11
C LYS A 297 28.70 -11.32 10.89
N VAL A 298 28.09 -10.84 11.96
CA VAL A 298 27.20 -9.67 11.97
C VAL A 298 27.67 -8.68 13.02
N LYS A 299 27.84 -7.41 12.61
CA LYS A 299 28.08 -6.30 13.54
C LYS A 299 26.73 -5.69 13.94
N LEU A 300 26.51 -5.48 15.24
CA LEU A 300 25.31 -4.85 15.77
C LEU A 300 25.69 -3.56 16.47
N CYS A 301 25.06 -2.46 16.06
CA CYS A 301 25.18 -1.16 16.71
C CYS A 301 23.80 -0.74 17.23
N LEU A 302 23.74 -0.51 18.55
CA LEU A 302 22.54 -0.04 19.23
C LEU A 302 22.67 1.45 19.50
N PHE A 303 21.59 2.17 19.21
CA PHE A 303 21.47 3.60 19.45
C PHE A 303 20.39 3.84 20.50
N ASP A 304 20.75 4.62 21.50
CA ASP A 304 20.00 5.06 22.66
C ASP A 304 19.33 6.42 22.45
N GLY A 305 19.76 7.19 21.45
CA GLY A 305 19.18 8.48 21.11
C GLY A 305 19.41 8.85 19.64
N LEU A 306 18.65 9.82 19.14
CA LEU A 306 18.84 10.31 17.78
C LEU A 306 20.15 11.08 17.63
N ASN A 307 20.58 11.82 18.66
CA ASN A 307 21.80 12.63 18.67
C ASN A 307 23.07 11.82 18.38
N THR A 308 23.12 10.53 18.72
CA THR A 308 24.27 9.66 18.48
C THR A 308 24.37 9.16 17.04
N ILE A 309 23.35 9.39 16.21
CA ILE A 309 23.31 9.02 14.79
C ILE A 309 23.91 10.16 13.97
N THR A 310 25.19 10.06 13.65
CA THR A 310 25.94 11.06 12.88
C THR A 310 26.76 10.37 11.80
N ARG A 311 27.22 11.14 10.81
CA ARG A 311 28.13 10.62 9.79
C ARG A 311 29.35 9.96 10.43
N ASP A 312 29.97 10.63 11.40
CA ASP A 312 31.21 10.16 12.03
C ASP A 312 30.99 8.90 12.86
N THR A 313 29.87 8.78 13.58
CA THR A 313 29.55 7.55 14.32
C THR A 313 29.29 6.38 13.39
N LEU A 314 28.64 6.60 12.24
CA LEU A 314 28.39 5.55 11.25
C LEU A 314 29.66 5.15 10.48
N CYS A 315 30.56 6.10 10.17
CA CYS A 315 31.85 5.82 9.51
C CYS A 315 32.77 4.95 10.39
N LYS A 316 32.64 4.95 11.72
CA LYS A 316 33.36 3.99 12.59
C LYS A 316 32.98 2.52 12.34
N PHE A 317 31.84 2.29 11.68
CA PHE A 317 31.32 0.96 11.40
C PHE A 317 31.41 0.55 9.94
N LEU A 318 31.38 1.54 9.04
CA LEU A 318 31.48 1.41 7.60
C LEU A 318 32.93 1.64 7.17
N THR A 319 33.51 0.67 6.47
CA THR A 319 34.87 0.74 5.90
C THR A 319 34.77 0.60 4.37
N ASN A 320 35.90 0.56 3.64
CA ASN A 320 35.94 0.38 2.17
C ASN A 320 35.51 -1.03 1.70
N HIS A 321 34.41 -1.54 2.22
CA HIS A 321 33.79 -2.79 1.81
C HIS A 321 32.33 -2.56 1.41
N LYS A 322 31.77 -3.53 0.70
CA LYS A 322 30.33 -3.58 0.41
C LYS A 322 29.57 -4.08 1.64
N TYR A 323 28.58 -3.30 2.09
CA TYR A 323 27.78 -3.63 3.27
C TYR A 323 26.32 -3.95 2.93
N ILE A 324 25.76 -4.93 3.65
CA ILE A 324 24.32 -5.06 3.84
C ILE A 324 23.99 -4.41 5.18
N VAL A 325 23.24 -3.31 5.14
CA VAL A 325 22.83 -2.57 6.33
C VAL A 325 21.39 -2.92 6.65
N LEU A 326 21.15 -3.41 7.86
CA LEU A 326 19.83 -3.85 8.34
C LEU A 326 19.33 -2.85 9.37
N ILE A 327 18.18 -2.25 9.10
CA ILE A 327 17.57 -1.26 9.98
C ILE A 327 16.17 -1.75 10.35
N PRO A 328 16.03 -2.61 11.39
CA PRO A 328 14.76 -3.18 11.79
C PRO A 328 13.93 -2.19 12.64
N SER A 329 13.79 -0.95 12.17
CA SER A 329 13.15 0.12 12.93
C SER A 329 11.81 0.54 12.36
N THR A 330 10.90 0.80 13.29
CA THR A 330 9.55 1.30 13.05
C THR A 330 9.40 2.79 13.37
N ASP A 331 10.43 3.37 13.96
CA ASP A 331 10.51 4.76 14.36
C ASP A 331 10.91 5.63 13.16
N ARG A 332 9.99 6.50 12.74
CA ARG A 332 10.16 7.37 11.56
C ARG A 332 11.39 8.27 11.70
N SER A 333 11.61 8.83 12.88
CA SER A 333 12.70 9.77 13.14
C SER A 333 14.06 9.08 13.12
N PHE A 334 14.14 7.90 13.73
CA PHE A 334 15.34 7.06 13.70
C PHE A 334 15.72 6.66 12.27
N VAL A 335 14.75 6.16 11.51
CA VAL A 335 14.96 5.75 10.11
C VAL A 335 15.40 6.93 9.25
N THR A 336 14.69 8.06 9.34
CA THR A 336 15.03 9.26 8.56
C THR A 336 16.44 9.73 8.86
N LYS A 337 16.77 9.91 10.16
CA LYS A 337 18.08 10.40 10.57
C LYS A 337 19.21 9.45 10.15
N THR A 338 19.00 8.15 10.29
CA THR A 338 19.98 7.14 9.89
C THR A 338 20.21 7.15 8.37
N LEU A 339 19.15 7.19 7.57
CA LEU A 339 19.25 7.25 6.11
C LEU A 339 19.91 8.54 5.64
N THR A 340 19.53 9.70 6.19
CA THR A 340 20.17 10.98 5.84
C THR A 340 21.66 10.98 6.18
N ALA A 341 22.05 10.50 7.36
CA ALA A 341 23.45 10.42 7.74
C ALA A 341 24.22 9.46 6.82
N MET A 342 23.68 8.27 6.52
CA MET A 342 24.30 7.33 5.57
C MET A 342 24.36 7.87 4.14
N GLY A 343 23.38 8.65 3.71
CA GLY A 343 23.34 9.28 2.38
C GLY A 343 24.52 10.22 2.12
N THR A 344 25.19 10.70 3.18
CA THR A 344 26.41 11.54 3.07
C THR A 344 27.71 10.72 3.00
N ILE A 345 27.65 9.41 3.19
CA ILE A 345 28.83 8.53 3.22
C ILE A 345 29.05 7.96 1.82
N ASP A 346 30.27 8.11 1.30
CA ASP A 346 30.67 7.51 0.03
C ASP A 346 31.07 6.04 0.24
N THR A 347 30.08 5.15 0.31
CA THR A 347 30.30 3.71 0.49
C THR A 347 29.21 2.92 -0.22
N ASN A 348 29.59 1.80 -0.84
CA ASN A 348 28.66 0.89 -1.47
C ASN A 348 27.88 0.09 -0.41
N MET A 349 26.61 0.43 -0.21
CA MET A 349 25.73 -0.27 0.71
C MET A 349 24.37 -0.58 0.10
N THR A 350 23.80 -1.70 0.55
CA THR A 350 22.40 -2.05 0.29
C THR A 350 21.68 -2.08 1.63
N VAL A 351 20.67 -1.23 1.78
CA VAL A 351 19.93 -1.10 3.03
C VAL A 351 18.66 -1.95 2.99
N PHE A 352 18.33 -2.65 4.08
CA PHE A 352 17.05 -3.34 4.25
C PHE A 352 16.30 -2.80 5.46
N GLY A 353 15.05 -2.39 5.22
CA GLY A 353 14.11 -1.88 6.21
C GLY A 353 12.88 -2.77 6.41
N LEU A 354 11.86 -2.18 7.01
CA LEU A 354 10.56 -2.81 7.28
C LEU A 354 9.46 -2.16 6.45
N HIS A 355 8.33 -2.85 6.26
CA HIS A 355 7.25 -2.37 5.37
C HIS A 355 6.70 -0.97 5.67
N ASN A 356 6.75 -0.52 6.93
CA ASN A 356 6.22 0.77 7.34
C ASN A 356 7.00 1.95 6.73
N TRP A 357 8.20 1.72 6.20
CA TRP A 357 8.99 2.74 5.53
C TRP A 357 8.26 3.31 4.31
N ARG A 358 7.42 2.50 3.64
CA ARG A 358 6.55 2.96 2.55
C ARG A 358 5.60 4.11 2.95
N SER A 359 5.28 4.22 4.25
CA SER A 359 4.38 5.26 4.77
C SER A 359 5.10 6.49 5.32
N PHE A 360 6.43 6.52 5.29
CA PHE A 360 7.20 7.65 5.80
C PHE A 360 7.35 8.71 4.69
N GLU A 361 6.49 9.72 4.73
CA GLU A 361 6.42 10.78 3.70
C GLU A 361 7.67 11.68 3.62
N ASN A 362 8.54 11.64 4.64
CA ASN A 362 9.75 12.47 4.73
C ASN A 362 11.02 11.74 4.27
N LEU A 363 10.89 10.52 3.74
CA LEU A 363 12.03 9.83 3.16
C LEU A 363 12.28 10.35 1.75
N ASP A 364 13.43 10.97 1.56
CA ASP A 364 13.88 11.43 0.26
C ASP A 364 14.16 10.24 -0.68
N ILE A 365 13.46 10.20 -1.82
CA ILE A 365 13.52 9.07 -2.76
C ILE A 365 14.92 8.96 -3.38
N GLU A 366 15.61 10.07 -3.62
CA GLU A 366 16.98 10.06 -4.14
C GLU A 366 17.93 9.37 -3.17
N THR A 367 17.84 9.69 -1.88
CA THR A 367 18.56 9.02 -0.81
C THR A 367 18.21 7.52 -0.76
N LEU A 368 16.93 7.14 -0.90
CA LEU A 368 16.52 5.74 -0.93
C LEU A 368 17.13 4.98 -2.12
N MET A 369 17.18 5.61 -3.29
CA MET A 369 17.80 5.03 -4.49
C MET A 369 19.32 4.94 -4.35
N LYS A 370 19.98 6.00 -3.87
CA LYS A 370 21.43 6.06 -3.63
C LYS A 370 21.88 4.96 -2.68
N LEU A 371 21.12 4.72 -1.60
CA LEU A 371 21.41 3.69 -0.60
C LEU A 371 20.86 2.29 -0.98
N ASN A 372 20.28 2.16 -2.18
CA ASN A 372 19.67 0.94 -2.69
C ASN A 372 18.75 0.28 -1.64
N VAL A 373 17.81 1.07 -1.11
CA VAL A 373 16.95 0.67 0.01
C VAL A 373 15.89 -0.34 -0.44
N HIS A 374 15.84 -1.46 0.26
CA HIS A 374 14.87 -2.54 0.09
C HIS A 374 13.97 -2.63 1.32
N PHE A 375 12.68 -2.91 1.12
CA PHE A 375 11.78 -3.25 2.21
C PHE A 375 10.68 -4.20 1.74
N PRO A 376 10.15 -5.06 2.62
CA PRO A 376 8.98 -5.87 2.31
C PRO A 376 7.74 -5.01 2.05
N ASP A 377 6.91 -5.37 1.07
CA ASP A 377 5.65 -4.68 0.82
C ASP A 377 4.46 -5.65 0.82
N PRO A 378 3.81 -5.86 1.98
CA PRO A 378 2.63 -6.72 2.09
C PRO A 378 1.38 -6.10 1.46
N TYR A 379 1.44 -4.85 1.01
CA TYR A 379 0.37 -4.15 0.32
C TYR A 379 0.67 -4.00 -1.18
N TYR A 380 1.66 -4.72 -1.69
CA TYR A 380 2.08 -4.56 -3.08
C TYR A 380 0.94 -4.85 -4.05
N PHE A 381 0.66 -3.86 -4.90
CA PHE A 381 -0.35 -3.95 -5.94
C PHE A 381 0.31 -3.82 -7.30
N ASP A 382 0.18 -4.86 -8.12
CA ASP A 382 0.82 -4.91 -9.43
C ASP A 382 -0.05 -4.23 -10.49
N TYR A 383 0.27 -2.98 -10.81
CA TYR A 383 -0.49 -2.20 -11.80
C TYR A 383 -0.40 -2.75 -13.22
N GLN A 384 0.49 -3.71 -13.50
CA GLN A 384 0.64 -4.29 -14.83
C GLN A 384 -0.27 -5.48 -15.09
N LEU A 385 -0.73 -6.16 -14.03
CA LEU A 385 -1.62 -7.31 -14.16
C LEU A 385 -2.97 -6.93 -14.79
N PRO A 386 -3.45 -7.66 -15.81
CA PRO A 386 -4.72 -7.37 -16.50
C PRO A 386 -5.92 -7.26 -15.54
N GLU A 387 -6.01 -8.16 -14.56
CA GLU A 387 -7.07 -8.15 -13.55
C GLU A 387 -7.03 -6.90 -12.67
N ASN A 388 -5.84 -6.40 -12.33
CA ASN A 388 -5.64 -5.21 -11.51
C ASN A 388 -5.94 -3.94 -12.31
N LYS A 389 -5.54 -3.87 -13.59
CA LYS A 389 -5.94 -2.80 -14.51
C LYS A 389 -7.46 -2.72 -14.63
N ARG A 390 -8.12 -3.87 -14.70
CA ARG A 390 -9.58 -3.95 -14.76
C ARG A 390 -10.25 -3.51 -13.47
N PHE A 391 -9.74 -3.93 -12.31
CA PHE A 391 -10.18 -3.42 -11.02
C PHE A 391 -10.10 -1.89 -10.97
N ILE A 392 -8.98 -1.30 -11.40
CA ILE A 392 -8.82 0.16 -11.43
C ILE A 392 -9.86 0.82 -12.35
N SER A 393 -10.11 0.26 -13.54
CA SER A 393 -11.15 0.76 -14.44
C SER A 393 -12.53 0.72 -13.78
N LEU A 394 -12.93 -0.43 -13.22
CA LEU A 394 -14.23 -0.59 -12.58
C LEU A 394 -14.39 0.35 -11.36
N PHE A 395 -13.32 0.53 -10.60
CA PHE A 395 -13.31 1.44 -9.46
C PHE A 395 -13.48 2.90 -9.91
N LYS A 396 -12.74 3.33 -10.95
CA LYS A 396 -12.90 4.67 -11.55
C LYS A 396 -14.31 4.89 -12.10
N ASP A 397 -14.86 3.89 -12.77
CA ASP A 397 -16.19 3.97 -13.37
C ASP A 397 -17.28 4.11 -12.29
N ARG A 398 -17.12 3.43 -11.16
CA ARG A 398 -18.09 3.43 -10.06
C ARG A 398 -17.97 4.63 -9.11
N PHE A 399 -16.76 4.95 -8.69
CA PHE A 399 -16.50 5.92 -7.62
C PHE A 399 -15.92 7.24 -8.12
N HIS A 400 -15.65 7.36 -9.43
CA HIS A 400 -15.01 8.54 -10.03
C HIS A 400 -13.67 8.91 -9.38
N ALA A 401 -12.99 7.92 -8.81
CA ALA A 401 -11.75 8.07 -8.06
C ALA A 401 -10.75 6.94 -8.39
N LEU A 402 -9.50 7.11 -7.95
CA LEU A 402 -8.51 6.04 -8.01
C LEU A 402 -8.57 5.18 -6.73
N PRO A 403 -8.44 3.85 -6.82
CA PRO A 403 -8.44 3.01 -5.63
C PRO A 403 -7.16 3.22 -4.83
N ASN A 404 -7.31 3.54 -3.55
CA ASN A 404 -6.17 3.60 -2.63
C ASN A 404 -5.71 2.20 -2.20
N LYS A 405 -4.65 2.14 -1.38
CA LYS A 405 -4.10 0.86 -0.88
C LYS A 405 -5.13 0.00 -0.13
N TYR A 406 -6.08 0.58 0.58
CA TYR A 406 -7.10 -0.18 1.32
C TYR A 406 -8.12 -0.82 0.37
N ALA A 407 -8.57 -0.08 -0.65
CA ALA A 407 -9.44 -0.63 -1.70
C ALA A 407 -8.76 -1.76 -2.48
N GLN A 408 -7.50 -1.57 -2.87
CA GLN A 408 -6.68 -2.56 -3.56
C GLN A 408 -6.55 -3.86 -2.76
N VAL A 409 -6.26 -3.73 -1.47
CA VAL A 409 -6.07 -4.87 -0.56
C VAL A 409 -7.39 -5.57 -0.29
N ALA A 410 -8.48 -4.83 -0.08
CA ALA A 410 -9.81 -5.39 0.09
C ALA A 410 -10.23 -6.22 -1.13
N PHE A 411 -10.03 -5.68 -2.34
CA PHE A 411 -10.33 -6.38 -3.58
C PHE A 411 -9.56 -7.71 -3.65
N GLN A 412 -8.24 -7.69 -3.45
CA GLN A 412 -7.42 -8.90 -3.45
C GLN A 412 -7.83 -9.91 -2.37
N GLN A 413 -8.19 -9.45 -1.16
CA GLN A 413 -8.67 -10.32 -0.09
C GLN A 413 -9.98 -11.02 -0.46
N CYS A 414 -10.97 -10.27 -0.93
CA CYS A 414 -12.25 -10.83 -1.37
C CYS A 414 -12.06 -11.82 -2.53
N MET A 415 -11.29 -11.45 -3.55
CA MET A 415 -10.99 -12.34 -4.68
C MET A 415 -10.31 -13.64 -4.23
N TYR A 416 -9.44 -13.58 -3.23
CA TYR A 416 -8.77 -14.77 -2.70
C TYR A 416 -9.72 -15.66 -1.90
N PHE A 417 -10.41 -15.13 -0.90
CA PHE A 417 -11.23 -15.95 0.00
C PHE A 417 -12.53 -16.45 -0.64
N CYS A 418 -13.06 -15.74 -1.64
CA CYS A 418 -14.29 -16.16 -2.33
C CYS A 418 -14.01 -17.02 -3.56
N PHE A 419 -12.91 -16.78 -4.28
CA PHE A 419 -12.66 -17.40 -5.59
C PHE A 419 -11.25 -17.97 -5.78
N ASN A 420 -10.44 -18.02 -4.72
CA ASN A 420 -9.06 -18.52 -4.73
C ASN A 420 -8.19 -17.84 -5.81
N LYS A 421 -8.38 -16.52 -5.98
CA LYS A 421 -7.62 -15.66 -6.89
C LYS A 421 -6.70 -14.71 -6.12
N GLY A 422 -5.44 -14.65 -6.53
CA GLY A 422 -4.39 -13.89 -5.87
C GLY A 422 -3.31 -14.79 -5.28
N ASP A 423 -2.25 -14.18 -4.77
CA ASP A 423 -1.01 -14.90 -4.47
C ASP A 423 -0.75 -15.11 -2.97
N TYR A 424 -1.76 -14.96 -2.11
CA TYR A 424 -1.56 -15.21 -0.68
C TYR A 424 -1.10 -16.66 -0.42
N LYS A 425 -0.11 -16.81 0.47
CA LYS A 425 0.39 -18.11 0.92
C LYS A 425 0.36 -18.16 2.44
N PHE A 426 -0.64 -18.85 2.97
CA PHE A 426 -0.86 -18.94 4.40
C PHE A 426 -0.01 -20.06 5.03
N LYS A 427 0.69 -19.74 6.12
CA LYS A 427 1.35 -20.72 6.98
C LYS A 427 0.85 -20.58 8.40
N LYS A 428 0.76 -21.71 9.09
CA LYS A 428 0.32 -21.75 10.47
C LYS A 428 1.32 -20.99 11.35
N TYR A 429 0.82 -20.09 12.19
CA TYR A 429 1.69 -19.28 13.05
C TYR A 429 1.84 -19.85 14.46
N TYR A 430 0.81 -20.52 14.97
CA TYR A 430 0.83 -21.26 16.25
C TYR A 430 0.37 -22.71 16.02
N THR A 431 0.91 -23.68 16.77
CA THR A 431 0.63 -25.13 16.59
C THR A 431 -0.86 -25.47 16.55
N LYS A 432 -1.72 -24.78 17.31
CA LYS A 432 -3.18 -24.92 17.29
C LYS A 432 -3.93 -23.64 16.87
N GLY A 433 -3.22 -22.65 16.36
CA GLY A 433 -3.79 -21.36 15.97
C GLY A 433 -3.97 -21.20 14.46
N GLY A 434 -4.28 -19.97 14.09
CA GLY A 434 -4.52 -19.52 12.73
C GLY A 434 -3.25 -19.30 11.91
N PHE A 435 -3.44 -18.63 10.79
CA PHE A 435 -2.46 -18.54 9.71
C PHE A 435 -2.05 -17.09 9.44
N VAL A 436 -0.82 -16.93 8.96
CA VAL A 436 -0.26 -15.65 8.48
C VAL A 436 0.09 -15.80 7.02
N ASN A 437 -0.12 -14.75 6.22
CA ASN A 437 0.38 -14.70 4.85
C ASN A 437 1.92 -14.52 4.83
N HIS A 438 2.61 -15.37 4.07
CA HIS A 438 4.06 -15.34 3.85
C HIS A 438 4.43 -14.89 2.43
N HIS A 439 3.46 -14.60 1.57
CA HIS A 439 3.71 -14.14 0.21
C HIS A 439 3.44 -12.65 0.07
N PHE A 440 4.53 -11.90 -0.05
CA PHE A 440 4.59 -10.46 -0.26
C PHE A 440 5.98 -10.16 -0.81
N PRO A 441 6.19 -9.29 -1.80
CA PRO A 441 7.51 -9.05 -2.37
C PRO A 441 8.43 -8.24 -1.45
N ILE A 442 9.73 -8.26 -1.76
CA ILE A 442 10.65 -7.19 -1.37
C ILE A 442 10.69 -6.20 -2.52
N VAL A 443 10.61 -4.92 -2.20
CA VAL A 443 10.58 -3.85 -3.19
C VAL A 443 11.67 -2.83 -2.93
N LYS A 444 12.00 -2.07 -3.96
CA LYS A 444 12.88 -0.89 -3.87
C LYS A 444 12.40 0.21 -4.80
N TYR A 445 12.91 1.42 -4.57
CA TYR A 445 12.78 2.50 -5.54
C TYR A 445 13.80 2.33 -6.67
N LYS A 446 13.35 2.51 -7.90
CA LYS A 446 14.15 2.63 -9.11
C LYS A 446 13.45 3.62 -10.04
N ASP A 447 14.18 4.62 -10.52
CA ASP A 447 13.64 5.67 -11.39
C ASP A 447 12.37 6.31 -10.79
N TYR A 448 12.43 6.63 -9.49
CA TYR A 448 11.32 7.18 -8.69
C TYR A 448 10.06 6.31 -8.58
N THR A 449 10.12 5.06 -9.05
CA THR A 449 9.01 4.10 -8.96
C THR A 449 9.36 2.90 -8.09
N ILE A 450 8.36 2.27 -7.48
CA ILE A 450 8.58 1.07 -6.67
C ILE A 450 8.46 -0.16 -7.55
N GLY A 451 9.50 -1.01 -7.54
CA GLY A 451 9.52 -2.30 -8.24
C GLY A 451 9.89 -3.45 -7.32
N LYS A 452 9.40 -4.65 -7.65
CA LYS A 452 9.80 -5.92 -7.02
C LYS A 452 11.28 -6.22 -7.31
N VAL A 453 11.95 -6.92 -6.38
CA VAL A 453 13.34 -7.37 -6.58
C VAL A 453 13.53 -8.89 -6.44
N ASP A 454 12.51 -9.60 -5.96
CA ASP A 454 12.56 -11.02 -5.62
C ASP A 454 11.77 -11.93 -6.58
#